data_AF-A0A8T6NFF6-F1
#
_entry.id   AF-A0A8T6NFF6-F1
#
_cell.length_a   1.000
_cell.length_b   1.000
_cell.length_c   1.000
_cell.angle_alpha   90.00
_cell.angle_beta   90.00
_cell.angle_gamma   90.00
#
_symmetry.space_group_name_H-M   'P 1'
#
loop_
_entity.id
_entity.type
_entity.pdbx_description
1 polymer ?
#
loop_
_entity_poly.entity_id
_entity_poly.type
_entity_poly.pdbx_seq_one_letter_code
_entity_poly.pdbx_strand_id
1 'polypeptide(L)'
;MNLNLISVFFISLFFTLLSYASNLQRGQEIYSQICVTCHGPNLDGGIGPSLVDAYWKHGDTSEAIMRSISKGIVGTEMIAYEYVYSEQD
;
A
#
# COMPACT_ATOMS: atom_id res chain seq x y z
N MET A 1 19.18 -13.28 -33.31
CA MET A 1 18.80 -12.77 -31.97
C MET A 1 19.38 -11.36 -31.85
N ASN A 2 18.55 -10.33 -31.88
CA ASN A 2 18.98 -8.93 -32.00
C ASN A 2 19.46 -8.45 -30.63
N LEU A 3 20.74 -8.10 -30.47
CA LEU A 3 21.32 -7.65 -29.19
C LEU A 3 20.52 -6.48 -28.55
N ASN A 4 19.82 -5.69 -29.36
CA ASN A 4 18.92 -4.62 -28.93
C ASN A 4 17.70 -5.10 -28.11
N LEU A 5 17.11 -6.26 -28.43
CA LEU A 5 15.93 -6.76 -27.71
C LEU A 5 16.28 -7.22 -26.29
N ILE A 6 17.44 -7.86 -26.13
CA ILE A 6 17.91 -8.37 -24.85
C ILE A 6 18.23 -7.20 -23.91
N SER A 7 18.92 -6.17 -24.41
CA SER A 7 19.23 -4.96 -23.62
C SER A 7 17.98 -4.20 -23.19
N VAL A 8 16.96 -4.07 -24.05
CA VAL A 8 15.69 -3.39 -23.70
C VAL A 8 14.92 -4.17 -22.62
N PHE A 9 14.92 -5.50 -22.68
CA PHE A 9 14.30 -6.33 -21.65
C PHE A 9 14.97 -6.15 -20.28
N PHE A 10 16.30 -6.18 -20.24
CA PHE A 10 17.04 -5.96 -18.99
C PHE A 10 16.85 -4.55 -18.43
N ILE A 11 16.80 -3.53 -19.29
CA ILE A 11 16.54 -2.15 -18.88
C ILE A 11 15.13 -2.02 -18.30
N SER A 12 14.11 -2.56 -18.97
CA SER A 12 12.72 -2.55 -18.48
C SER A 12 12.57 -3.27 -17.15
N LEU A 13 13.17 -4.46 -17.02
CA LEU A 13 13.15 -5.24 -15.78
C LEU A 13 13.88 -4.51 -14.63
N PHE A 14 15.00 -3.85 -14.93
CA PHE A 14 15.71 -3.07 -13.94
C PHE A 14 14.87 -1.87 -13.45
N PHE A 15 14.25 -1.13 -14.38
CA PHE A 15 13.37 -0.02 -14.02
C PHE A 15 12.14 -0.46 -13.24
N THR A 16 11.50 -1.59 -13.60
CA THR A 16 10.33 -2.09 -12.86
C THR A 16 10.68 -2.51 -11.44
N LEU A 17 11.82 -3.19 -11.27
CA LEU A 17 12.32 -3.56 -9.94
C LEU A 17 12.64 -2.33 -9.08
N LEU A 18 13.26 -1.30 -9.69
CA LEU A 18 13.56 -0.06 -8.99
C LEU A 18 12.29 0.65 -8.53
N SER A 19 11.29 0.79 -9.41
CA SER A 19 10.00 1.40 -9.07
C SER A 19 9.23 0.60 -8.02
N TYR A 20 9.29 -0.73 -8.06
CA TYR A 20 8.66 -1.57 -7.05
C TYR A 20 9.27 -1.33 -5.67
N ALA A 21 10.60 -1.28 -5.58
CA ALA A 21 11.30 -1.00 -4.33
C ALA A 21 10.96 0.39 -3.78
N SER A 22 10.89 1.43 -4.63
CA SER A 22 10.52 2.77 -4.19
C SER A 22 9.09 2.85 -3.65
N ASN A 23 8.14 2.15 -4.27
CA ASN A 23 6.75 2.14 -3.84
C ASN A 23 6.58 1.45 -2.47
N LEU A 24 7.30 0.34 -2.22
CA LEU A 24 7.29 -0.30 -0.91
C LEU A 24 7.85 0.62 0.19
N GLN A 25 8.94 1.33 -0.10
CA GLN A 25 9.50 2.30 0.83
C GLN A 25 8.51 3.43 1.13
N ARG A 26 7.85 3.95 0.09
CA ARG A 26 6.84 5.01 0.24
C ARG A 26 5.66 4.58 1.10
N GLY A 27 5.10 3.39 0.85
CA GLY A 27 4.02 2.85 1.66
C GLY A 27 4.41 2.65 3.13
N GLN A 28 5.64 2.20 3.39
CA GLN A 28 6.18 2.08 4.75
C GLN A 28 6.31 3.43 5.47
N GLU A 29 6.76 4.47 4.77
CA GLU A 29 6.85 5.82 5.31
C GLU A 29 5.46 6.37 5.68
N ILE A 30 4.48 6.21 4.80
CA ILE A 30 3.09 6.63 5.04
C ILE A 30 2.54 5.89 6.26
N TYR A 31 2.71 4.56 6.29
CA TYR A 31 2.23 3.77 7.42
C TYR A 31 2.79 4.28 8.75
N SER A 32 4.10 4.52 8.78
CA SER A 32 4.82 4.98 9.98
C SER A 32 4.44 6.40 10.41
N GLN A 33 3.93 7.23 9.50
CA GLN A 33 3.54 8.61 9.78
C GLN A 33 2.11 8.72 10.33
N ILE A 34 1.17 7.93 9.82
CA ILE A 34 -0.26 8.14 10.12
C ILE A 34 -1.01 6.86 10.50
N CYS A 35 -0.79 5.74 9.80
CA CYS A 35 -1.57 4.52 10.01
C CYS A 35 -1.20 3.82 11.32
N VAL A 36 0.09 3.87 11.70
CA VAL A 36 0.65 3.20 12.87
C VAL A 36 -0.04 3.59 14.17
N THR A 37 -0.52 4.84 14.26
CA THR A 37 -1.23 5.35 15.44
C THR A 37 -2.47 4.53 15.76
N CYS A 38 -3.16 4.01 14.74
CA CYS A 38 -4.37 3.22 14.91
C CYS A 38 -4.14 1.72 14.76
N HIS A 39 -3.29 1.30 13.82
CA HIS A 39 -3.08 -0.10 13.44
C HIS A 39 -1.85 -0.75 14.08
N GLY A 40 -1.10 -0.02 14.91
CA GLY A 40 0.01 -0.56 15.70
C GLY A 40 1.34 -0.66 14.93
N PRO A 41 2.49 -0.62 15.60
CA PRO A 41 3.81 -0.71 14.94
C PRO A 41 4.07 -2.06 14.28
N ASN A 42 3.37 -3.12 14.71
CA ASN A 42 3.49 -4.46 14.16
C ASN A 42 2.27 -4.87 13.32
N LEU A 43 1.44 -3.90 12.92
CA LEU A 43 0.17 -4.14 12.21
C LEU A 43 -0.86 -4.93 13.04
N ASP A 44 -0.62 -5.08 14.34
CA ASP A 44 -1.37 -5.91 15.28
C ASP A 44 -2.64 -5.24 15.83
N GLY A 45 -2.90 -4.00 15.41
CA GLY A 45 -4.10 -3.24 15.73
C GLY A 45 -3.95 -2.37 16.98
N GLY A 46 -5.08 -1.91 17.50
CA GLY A 46 -5.17 -1.02 18.66
C GLY A 46 -6.50 -0.29 18.63
N ILE A 47 -6.48 0.96 18.17
CA ILE A 47 -7.71 1.72 17.88
C ILE A 47 -8.39 1.14 16.63
N GLY A 48 -7.59 0.86 15.60
CA GLY A 48 -8.00 0.15 14.39
C GLY A 48 -7.83 -1.38 14.54
N PRO A 49 -8.42 -2.16 13.61
CA PRO A 49 -8.23 -3.60 13.58
C PRO A 49 -6.77 -3.99 13.27
N SER A 50 -6.41 -5.23 13.60
CA SER A 50 -5.19 -5.85 13.09
C SER A 50 -5.26 -5.96 11.56
N LEU A 51 -4.11 -5.80 10.90
CA LEU A 51 -3.94 -5.96 9.46
C LEU A 51 -3.11 -7.21 9.12
N VAL A 52 -2.81 -8.06 10.12
CA VAL A 52 -2.05 -9.31 9.94
C VAL A 52 -2.80 -10.53 10.48
N ASP A 53 -4.06 -10.38 10.85
CA ASP A 53 -4.94 -11.49 11.17
C ASP A 53 -5.76 -11.95 9.95
N ALA A 54 -6.53 -13.01 10.12
CA ALA A 54 -7.38 -13.58 9.06
C ALA A 54 -8.74 -12.88 8.93
N TYR A 55 -9.00 -11.80 9.66
CA TYR A 55 -10.33 -11.22 9.81
C TYR A 55 -10.46 -9.86 9.13
N TRP A 56 -10.76 -9.90 7.83
CA TRP A 56 -10.93 -8.72 6.99
C TRP A 56 -12.40 -8.39 6.75
N LYS A 57 -12.98 -7.55 7.63
CA LYS A 57 -14.40 -7.12 7.58
C LYS A 57 -14.82 -6.49 6.25
N HIS A 58 -13.89 -5.82 5.56
CA HIS A 58 -14.15 -5.07 4.33
C HIS A 58 -13.54 -5.73 3.08
N GLY A 59 -13.08 -6.98 3.21
CA GLY A 59 -12.42 -7.76 2.16
C GLY A 59 -10.89 -7.73 2.28
N ASP A 60 -10.26 -8.82 1.86
CA ASP A 60 -8.82 -9.08 1.93
C ASP A 60 -8.11 -8.99 0.56
N THR A 61 -8.85 -8.67 -0.51
CA THR A 61 -8.25 -8.45 -1.83
C THR A 61 -7.56 -7.08 -1.90
N SER A 62 -6.54 -6.95 -2.73
CA SER A 62 -5.84 -5.67 -2.95
C SER A 62 -6.81 -4.54 -3.30
N GLU A 63 -7.82 -4.81 -4.13
CA GLU A 63 -8.82 -3.80 -4.49
C GLU A 63 -9.72 -3.43 -3.32
N ALA A 64 -10.03 -4.39 -2.43
CA ALA A 64 -10.82 -4.14 -1.23
C ALA A 64 -10.05 -3.29 -0.20
N ILE A 65 -8.76 -3.60 -0.02
CA ILE A 65 -7.85 -2.85 0.82
C ILE A 65 -7.70 -1.42 0.29
N MET A 66 -7.41 -1.26 -1.01
CA MET A 66 -7.29 0.06 -1.63
C MET A 66 -8.58 0.86 -1.54
N ARG A 67 -9.76 0.24 -1.76
CA ARG A 67 -11.04 0.93 -1.54
C ARG A 67 -11.19 1.43 -0.11
N SER A 68 -10.81 0.60 0.88
CA SER A 68 -10.90 0.96 2.30
C SER A 68 -9.96 2.11 2.65
N ILE A 69 -8.74 2.12 2.10
CA ILE A 69 -7.76 3.21 2.29
C ILE A 69 -8.25 4.48 1.59
N SER A 70 -8.55 4.41 0.29
CA SER A 70 -8.92 5.57 -0.51
C SER A 70 -10.21 6.22 -0.02
N LYS A 71 -11.25 5.43 0.28
CA LYS A 71 -12.58 5.93 0.63
C LYS A 71 -12.84 6.02 2.14
N GLY A 72 -11.93 5.49 2.97
CA GLY A 72 -12.16 5.36 4.40
C GLY A 72 -13.30 4.40 4.74
N ILE A 73 -13.66 4.34 6.02
CA ILE A 73 -14.77 3.50 6.51
C ILE A 73 -15.77 4.39 7.24
N VAL A 74 -16.95 4.56 6.64
CA VAL A 74 -18.05 5.37 7.19
C VAL A 74 -18.44 4.88 8.58
N GLY A 75 -18.56 5.81 9.53
CA GLY A 75 -18.89 5.50 10.92
C GLY A 75 -17.69 5.10 11.79
N THR A 76 -16.47 5.29 11.29
CA THR A 76 -15.22 5.09 12.04
C THR A 76 -14.31 6.32 11.90
N GLU A 77 -13.22 6.34 12.67
CA GLU A 77 -12.18 7.37 12.56
C GLU A 77 -11.30 7.22 11.29
N MET A 78 -11.46 6.13 10.52
CA MET A 78 -10.69 5.92 9.30
C MET A 78 -11.24 6.79 8.16
N ILE A 79 -10.60 7.93 7.95
CA ILE A 79 -10.94 8.90 6.90
C ILE A 79 -10.65 8.38 5.48
N ALA A 80 -11.18 9.08 4.47
CA ALA A 80 -10.84 8.87 3.07
C ALA A 80 -9.47 9.48 2.74
N TYR A 81 -8.46 8.64 2.51
CA TYR A 81 -7.10 9.10 2.25
C TYR A 81 -6.84 9.55 0.80
N GLU A 82 -7.79 9.36 -0.12
CA GLU A 82 -7.67 9.83 -1.51
C GLU A 82 -7.56 11.36 -1.64
N TYR A 83 -7.94 12.10 -0.60
CA TYR A 83 -7.80 13.57 -0.54
C TYR A 83 -6.49 14.01 0.13
N VAL A 84 -5.72 13.07 0.66
CA VAL A 84 -4.49 13.31 1.43
C VAL A 84 -3.26 12.85 0.64
N TYR A 85 -3.38 11.72 -0.06
CA TYR A 85 -2.30 11.10 -0.84
C TYR A 85 -2.71 10.93 -2.31
N SER A 86 -1.73 10.82 -3.21
CA SER A 86 -2.01 10.56 -4.63
C SER A 86 -2.19 9.07 -4.90
N GLU A 87 -2.73 8.70 -6.06
CA GLU A 87 -2.88 7.29 -6.48
C GLU A 87 -1.55 6.51 -6.60
N GLN A 88 -0.41 7.20 -6.54
CA GLN A 88 0.92 6.57 -6.61
C GLN A 88 1.51 6.26 -5.22
N ASP A 89 0.90 6.80 -4.17
CA ASP A 89 1.23 6.57 -2.77
C ASP A 89 0.50 5.32 -2.23
#